data_AF-A0A352RME2-F1
#
_entry.id   AF-A0A352RME2-F1
#
_cell.length_a   1.000
_cell.length_b   1.000
_cell.length_c   1.000
_cell.angle_alpha   90.00
_cell.angle_beta   90.00
_cell.angle_gamma   90.00
#
_symmetry.space_group_name_H-M   'P 1'
#
loop_
_entity.id
_entity.type
_entity.pdbx_description
1 polymer ?
#
loop_
_entity_poly.entity_id
_entity_poly.type
_entity_poly.pdbx_seq_one_letter_code
_entity_poly.pdbx_strand_id
1 'polypeptide(L)'
;MAFSAEENAAIRETLLREARRCAVTLGLRKTSVEQLTEAAGISKGLFYKYFASKELLFFEVLEDIHSEVYQVAEQALEEGKDLPPDERIANVLLTACSRLSEIGAMKFIEEDSAYLLRRIPAQVKAEHYHSDEVHIRDLLEESGLTPRGGIALAAATIRGLILTVSHQEQIGALYPQVLETLTRGACEELFPRA
;
A
#
# COMPACT_ATOMS: atom_id res chain seq x y z
N MET A 1 -29.55 -20.77 -9.92
CA MET A 1 -29.55 -20.94 -8.45
C MET A 1 -28.94 -19.70 -7.83
N ALA A 2 -29.55 -19.13 -6.79
CA ALA A 2 -28.98 -17.99 -6.09
C ALA A 2 -28.00 -18.51 -5.03
N PHE A 3 -26.76 -18.04 -5.06
CA PHE A 3 -25.76 -18.34 -4.03
C PHE A 3 -26.21 -17.82 -2.66
N SER A 4 -25.87 -18.53 -1.59
CA SER A 4 -26.03 -18.08 -0.21
C SER A 4 -25.19 -16.83 0.06
N ALA A 5 -25.48 -16.12 1.17
CA ALA A 5 -24.68 -14.95 1.56
C ALA A 5 -23.20 -15.32 1.76
N GLU A 6 -22.93 -16.49 2.35
CA GLU A 6 -21.58 -17.03 2.58
C GLU A 6 -20.87 -17.36 1.25
N GLU A 7 -21.57 -18.00 0.31
CA GLU A 7 -21.03 -18.31 -1.01
C GLU A 7 -20.72 -17.03 -1.81
N ASN A 8 -21.58 -16.02 -1.72
CA ASN A 8 -21.33 -14.72 -2.35
C ASN A 8 -20.09 -14.03 -1.75
N ALA A 9 -19.91 -14.10 -0.44
CA ALA A 9 -18.73 -13.55 0.24
C ALA A 9 -17.44 -14.28 -0.18
N ALA A 10 -17.46 -15.62 -0.20
CA ALA A 10 -16.31 -16.44 -0.59
C ALA A 10 -15.88 -16.20 -2.05
N ILE A 11 -16.83 -16.00 -2.96
CA ILE A 11 -16.53 -15.66 -4.36
C ILE A 11 -15.88 -14.28 -4.45
N ARG A 12 -16.41 -13.28 -3.73
CA ARG A 12 -15.86 -11.92 -3.71
C ARG A 12 -14.43 -11.91 -3.16
N GLU A 13 -14.18 -12.62 -2.07
CA GLU A 13 -12.84 -12.78 -1.49
C GLU A 13 -11.87 -13.47 -2.46
N THR A 14 -12.33 -14.51 -3.16
CA THR A 14 -11.54 -15.18 -4.19
C THR A 14 -11.16 -14.22 -5.33
N LEU A 15 -12.09 -13.38 -5.78
CA LEU A 15 -11.81 -12.36 -6.79
C LEU A 15 -10.77 -11.33 -6.32
N LEU A 16 -10.87 -10.87 -5.07
CA LEU A 16 -9.88 -9.96 -4.46
C LEU A 16 -8.50 -10.61 -4.38
N ARG A 17 -8.42 -11.86 -3.92
CA ARG A 17 -7.17 -12.60 -3.84
C ARG A 17 -6.51 -12.76 -5.21
N GLU A 18 -7.27 -13.16 -6.23
CA GLU A 18 -6.74 -13.31 -7.59
C GLU A 18 -6.36 -11.96 -8.21
N ALA A 19 -7.14 -10.90 -7.98
CA ALA A 19 -6.78 -9.56 -8.42
C ALA A 19 -5.50 -9.05 -7.75
N ARG A 20 -5.33 -9.28 -6.44
CA ARG A 20 -4.09 -8.95 -5.71
C ARG A 20 -2.89 -9.69 -6.29
N ARG A 21 -3.03 -10.99 -6.56
CA ARG A 21 -1.99 -11.79 -7.23
C ARG A 21 -1.66 -11.24 -8.61
N CYS A 22 -2.67 -10.90 -9.41
CA CYS A 22 -2.48 -10.33 -10.74
C CYS A 22 -1.86 -8.92 -10.70
N ALA A 23 -2.21 -8.10 -9.71
CA ALA A 23 -1.64 -6.77 -9.51
C ALA A 23 -0.12 -6.86 -9.33
N VAL A 24 0.35 -7.71 -8.41
CA VAL A 24 1.78 -7.81 -8.08
C VAL A 24 2.60 -8.56 -9.13
N THR A 25 1.98 -9.40 -9.97
CA THR A 25 2.69 -10.22 -10.98
C THR A 25 2.60 -9.70 -12.41
N LEU A 26 1.43 -9.19 -12.83
CA LEU A 26 1.14 -8.80 -14.21
C LEU A 26 0.84 -7.30 -14.36
N GLY A 27 0.25 -6.69 -13.34
CA GLY A 27 -0.33 -5.35 -13.40
C GLY A 27 -1.76 -5.33 -13.96
N LEU A 28 -2.47 -4.25 -13.68
CA LEU A 28 -3.88 -4.04 -14.04
C LEU A 28 -4.12 -4.06 -15.54
N ARG A 29 -3.25 -3.39 -16.31
CA ARG A 29 -3.44 -3.23 -17.75
C ARG A 29 -3.34 -4.55 -18.52
N LYS A 30 -2.52 -5.49 -18.02
CA LYS A 30 -2.32 -6.81 -18.62
C LYS A 30 -3.29 -7.88 -18.10
N THR A 31 -4.07 -7.55 -17.08
CA THR A 31 -5.05 -8.48 -16.50
C THR A 31 -6.43 -8.30 -17.14
N SER A 32 -7.05 -9.40 -17.57
CA SER A 32 -8.40 -9.42 -18.13
C SER A 32 -9.44 -9.98 -17.15
N VAL A 33 -10.72 -9.65 -17.38
CA VAL A 33 -11.82 -10.21 -16.56
C VAL A 33 -11.93 -11.72 -16.76
N GLU A 34 -11.66 -12.20 -17.98
CA GLU A 34 -11.55 -13.61 -18.33
C GLU A 34 -10.60 -14.34 -17.38
N GLN A 35 -9.36 -13.85 -17.25
CA GLN A 35 -8.32 -14.46 -16.41
C GLN A 35 -8.74 -14.51 -14.95
N LEU A 36 -9.32 -13.42 -14.43
CA LEU A 36 -9.82 -13.36 -13.05
C LEU A 36 -10.95 -14.36 -12.82
N THR A 37 -11.91 -14.44 -13.76
CA THR A 37 -13.05 -15.35 -13.66
C THR A 37 -12.67 -16.81 -13.77
N GLU A 38 -11.71 -17.13 -14.65
CA GLU A 38 -11.17 -18.48 -14.80
C GLU A 38 -10.43 -18.92 -13.53
N ALA A 39 -9.58 -18.05 -12.97
CA ALA A 39 -8.88 -18.32 -11.72
C ALA A 39 -9.83 -18.46 -10.52
N ALA A 40 -10.92 -17.70 -10.50
CA ALA A 40 -11.95 -17.77 -9.47
C ALA A 40 -12.99 -18.88 -9.70
N GLY A 41 -12.94 -19.60 -10.82
CA GLY A 41 -13.90 -20.67 -11.14
C GLY A 41 -15.33 -20.19 -11.38
N ILE A 42 -15.51 -18.94 -11.85
CA ILE A 42 -16.82 -18.33 -12.09
C ILE A 42 -17.01 -17.91 -13.55
N SER A 43 -18.25 -17.60 -13.94
CA SER A 43 -18.53 -16.99 -15.24
C SER A 43 -18.30 -15.47 -15.22
N LYS A 44 -18.03 -14.88 -16.39
CA LYS A 44 -17.97 -13.41 -16.54
C LYS A 44 -19.24 -12.69 -16.10
N GLY A 45 -20.40 -13.27 -16.38
CA GLY A 45 -21.67 -12.67 -15.96
C GLY A 45 -21.76 -12.57 -14.43
N LEU A 46 -21.21 -13.56 -13.74
CA LEU A 46 -21.17 -13.58 -12.28
C LEU A 46 -20.18 -12.56 -11.71
N PHE A 47 -19.05 -12.29 -12.37
CA PHE A 47 -18.13 -11.21 -11.99
C PHE A 47 -18.85 -9.86 -11.86
N TYR A 48 -19.65 -9.50 -12.86
CA TYR A 48 -20.36 -8.22 -12.88
C TYR A 48 -21.49 -8.10 -11.85
N LYS A 49 -21.83 -9.19 -11.15
CA LYS A 49 -22.69 -9.15 -9.96
C LYS A 49 -21.95 -8.56 -8.74
N TYR A 50 -20.63 -8.72 -8.67
CA TYR A 50 -19.80 -8.27 -7.54
C TYR A 50 -19.08 -6.97 -7.85
N PHE A 51 -18.53 -6.83 -9.05
CA PHE A 51 -17.74 -5.67 -9.44
C PHE A 51 -18.20 -5.14 -10.79
N ALA A 52 -18.57 -3.86 -10.83
CA ALA A 52 -19.02 -3.24 -12.09
C ALA A 52 -17.88 -3.12 -13.13
N SER A 53 -16.63 -3.17 -12.70
CA SER A 53 -15.45 -3.20 -13.57
C SER A 53 -14.26 -3.87 -12.88
N LYS A 54 -13.27 -4.30 -13.67
CA LYS A 54 -11.99 -4.76 -13.11
C LYS A 54 -11.24 -3.63 -12.40
N GLU A 55 -11.41 -2.39 -12.84
CA GLU A 55 -10.82 -1.24 -12.18
C GLU A 55 -11.36 -1.07 -10.76
N LEU A 56 -12.67 -1.25 -10.52
CA LEU A 56 -13.20 -1.20 -9.16
C LEU A 56 -12.64 -2.31 -8.27
N LEU A 57 -12.48 -3.52 -8.80
CA LEU A 57 -11.83 -4.62 -8.08
C LEU A 57 -10.36 -4.30 -7.74
N PHE A 58 -9.60 -3.76 -8.70
CA PHE A 58 -8.20 -3.39 -8.46
C PHE A 58 -8.04 -2.15 -7.57
N PHE A 59 -9.05 -1.29 -7.53
CA PHE A 59 -9.10 -0.17 -6.60
C PHE A 59 -9.24 -0.68 -5.17
N GLU A 60 -10.16 -1.61 -4.91
CA GLU A 60 -10.24 -2.25 -3.59
C GLU A 60 -8.93 -2.97 -3.21
N VAL A 61 -8.27 -3.65 -4.16
CA VAL A 61 -6.94 -4.24 -3.92
C VAL A 61 -5.89 -3.20 -3.53
N LEU A 62 -5.92 -2.01 -4.15
CA LEU A 62 -5.01 -0.91 -3.81
C LEU A 62 -5.29 -0.40 -2.39
N GLU A 63 -6.56 -0.28 -2.01
CA GLU A 63 -6.99 0.13 -0.67
C GLU A 63 -6.64 -0.91 0.40
N ASP A 64 -6.81 -2.19 0.11
CA ASP A 64 -6.39 -3.30 0.99
C ASP A 64 -4.89 -3.25 1.26
N ILE A 65 -4.08 -3.00 0.22
CA ILE A 65 -2.62 -2.86 0.35
C ILE A 65 -2.26 -1.63 1.21
N HIS A 66 -2.90 -0.49 0.98
CA HIS A 66 -2.67 0.71 1.80
C HIS A 66 -3.03 0.45 3.27
N SER A 67 -4.19 -0.15 3.51
CA SER A 67 -4.69 -0.46 4.86
C SER A 67 -3.77 -1.42 5.59
N GLU A 68 -3.28 -2.45 4.90
CA GLU A 68 -2.34 -3.44 5.45
C GLU A 68 -1.00 -2.80 5.85
N VAL A 69 -0.44 -1.93 5.01
CA VAL A 69 0.82 -1.22 5.32
C VAL A 69 0.62 -0.20 6.44
N TYR A 70 -0.52 0.49 6.46
CA TYR A 70 -0.88 1.43 7.53
C TYR A 70 -0.99 0.74 8.88
N GLN A 71 -1.70 -0.39 8.96
CA GLN A 71 -1.84 -1.17 10.19
C GLN A 71 -0.49 -1.65 10.73
N VAL A 72 0.40 -2.09 9.84
CA VAL A 72 1.76 -2.49 10.22
C VAL A 72 2.56 -1.31 10.77
N ALA A 73 2.42 -0.11 10.17
CA ALA A 73 3.08 1.09 10.65
C ALA A 73 2.53 1.56 12.01
N GLU A 74 1.21 1.55 12.19
CA GLU A 74 0.53 1.89 13.45
C GLU A 74 0.95 0.95 14.58
N GLN A 75 0.99 -0.36 14.31
CA GLN A 75 1.45 -1.36 15.28
C GLN A 75 2.91 -1.11 15.69
N ALA A 76 3.80 -0.88 14.72
CA ALA A 76 5.21 -0.58 15.01
C ALA A 76 5.37 0.73 15.80
N LEU A 77 4.48 1.70 15.58
CA LEU A 77 4.48 2.97 16.29
C LEU A 77 4.10 2.78 17.77
N GLU A 78 3.10 1.94 18.06
CA GLU A 78 2.69 1.62 19.43
C GLU A 78 3.74 0.77 20.17
N GLU A 79 4.29 -0.26 19.51
CA GLU A 79 5.34 -1.11 20.07
C GLU A 79 6.61 -0.32 20.42
N GLY A 80 6.93 0.69 19.62
CA GLY A 80 8.11 1.54 19.78
C GLY A 80 7.93 2.77 20.68
N LYS A 81 6.84 2.90 21.44
CA LYS A 81 6.52 4.14 22.19
C LYS A 81 7.57 4.59 23.21
N ASP A 82 8.36 3.65 23.73
CA ASP A 82 9.42 3.91 24.71
C ASP A 82 10.78 4.19 24.06
N LEU A 83 10.88 4.13 22.73
CA LEU A 83 12.11 4.43 21.99
C LEU A 83 12.30 5.94 21.79
N PRO A 84 13.56 6.39 21.62
CA PRO A 84 13.83 7.75 21.12
C PRO A 84 13.08 8.04 19.81
N PRO A 85 12.64 9.30 19.57
CA PRO A 85 11.84 9.66 18.40
C PRO A 85 12.41 9.21 17.04
N ASP A 86 13.72 9.39 16.83
CA ASP A 86 14.45 8.96 15.64
C ASP A 86 14.39 7.44 15.46
N GLU A 87 14.65 6.68 16.52
CA GLU A 87 14.63 5.21 16.48
C GLU A 87 13.22 4.68 16.29
N ARG A 88 12.22 5.29 16.93
CA ARG A 88 10.80 4.93 16.80
C ARG A 88 10.34 5.06 15.36
N ILE A 89 10.56 6.23 14.73
CA ILE A 89 10.14 6.45 13.35
C ILE A 89 10.96 5.61 12.37
N ALA A 90 12.27 5.44 12.61
CA ALA A 90 13.09 4.55 11.76
C ALA A 90 12.55 3.12 11.76
N ASN A 91 12.17 2.58 12.92
CA ASN A 91 11.59 1.24 13.03
C ASN A 91 10.23 1.11 12.32
N VAL A 92 9.37 2.12 12.44
CA VAL A 92 8.09 2.18 11.71
C VAL A 92 8.32 2.14 10.21
N LEU A 93 9.24 2.97 9.70
CA LEU A 93 9.55 3.06 8.28
C LEU A 93 10.16 1.78 7.72
N LEU A 94 11.10 1.16 8.44
CA LEU A 94 11.71 -0.10 8.03
C LEU A 94 10.68 -1.23 8.00
N THR A 95 9.80 -1.30 8.99
CA THR A 95 8.71 -2.29 9.03
C THR A 95 7.75 -2.11 7.87
N ALA A 96 7.31 -0.88 7.60
CA ALA A 96 6.43 -0.57 6.47
C ALA A 96 7.09 -0.88 5.10
N CYS A 97 8.37 -0.53 4.92
CA CYS A 97 9.11 -0.81 3.69
C CYS A 97 9.37 -2.31 3.50
N SER A 98 9.64 -3.06 4.58
CA SER A 98 9.72 -4.53 4.53
C SER A 98 8.40 -5.11 4.08
N ARG A 99 7.28 -4.64 4.66
CA ARG A 99 5.96 -5.14 4.27
C ARG A 99 5.64 -4.86 2.80
N LEU A 100 5.91 -3.65 2.32
CA LEU A 100 5.75 -3.30 0.90
C LEU A 100 6.59 -4.19 -0.02
N SER A 101 7.81 -4.53 0.40
CA SER A 101 8.71 -5.42 -0.34
C SER A 101 8.16 -6.85 -0.41
N GLU A 102 7.65 -7.38 0.71
CA GLU A 102 7.04 -8.72 0.79
C GLU A 102 5.79 -8.85 -0.10
N ILE A 103 4.96 -7.80 -0.13
CA ILE A 103 3.76 -7.78 -0.96
C ILE A 103 4.15 -7.74 -2.45
N GLY A 104 5.22 -7.01 -2.80
CA GLY A 104 5.59 -6.76 -4.20
C GLY A 104 4.65 -5.76 -4.89
N ALA A 105 3.92 -4.95 -4.12
CA ALA A 105 2.91 -4.02 -4.64
C ALA A 105 3.50 -2.79 -5.33
N MET A 106 4.73 -2.42 -5.04
CA MET A 106 5.28 -1.13 -5.47
C MET A 106 5.32 -0.95 -6.98
N LYS A 107 5.57 -2.02 -7.74
CA LYS A 107 5.50 -1.97 -9.21
C LYS A 107 4.09 -1.69 -9.73
N PHE A 108 3.07 -2.32 -9.14
CA PHE A 108 1.67 -2.06 -9.45
C PHE A 108 1.29 -0.61 -9.09
N ILE A 109 1.69 -0.15 -7.91
CA ILE A 109 1.42 1.21 -7.45
C ILE A 109 2.06 2.22 -8.41
N GLU A 110 3.32 2.03 -8.81
CA GLU A 110 4.03 2.95 -9.70
C GLU A 110 3.48 2.93 -11.14
N GLU A 111 3.26 1.74 -11.71
CA GLU A 111 2.91 1.61 -13.13
C GLU A 111 1.42 1.81 -13.42
N ASP A 112 0.52 1.45 -12.49
CA ASP A 112 -0.91 1.35 -12.77
C ASP A 112 -1.80 2.26 -11.91
N SER A 113 -1.38 2.71 -10.72
CA SER A 113 -2.26 3.49 -9.81
C SER A 113 -2.80 4.76 -10.47
N ALA A 114 -1.95 5.52 -11.19
CA ALA A 114 -2.36 6.75 -11.86
C ALA A 114 -3.41 6.49 -12.95
N TYR A 115 -3.27 5.38 -13.69
CA TYR A 115 -4.27 4.97 -14.68
C TYR A 115 -5.56 4.52 -13.99
N LEU A 116 -5.44 3.67 -12.96
CA LEU A 116 -6.55 3.16 -12.18
C LEU A 116 -7.40 4.29 -11.60
N LEU A 117 -6.78 5.23 -10.88
CA LEU A 117 -7.46 6.36 -10.24
C LEU A 117 -8.16 7.29 -11.24
N ARG A 118 -7.69 7.38 -12.50
CA ARG A 118 -8.40 8.11 -13.56
C ARG A 118 -9.69 7.43 -14.01
N ARG A 119 -9.80 6.11 -13.82
CA ARG A 119 -10.96 5.30 -14.21
C ARG A 119 -12.00 5.17 -13.09
N ILE A 120 -11.62 5.41 -11.84
CA ILE A 120 -12.55 5.35 -10.70
C ILE A 120 -13.44 6.60 -10.66
N PRO A 121 -14.75 6.46 -10.42
CA PRO A 121 -15.66 7.59 -10.22
C PRO A 121 -15.17 8.55 -9.14
N ALA A 122 -15.36 9.85 -9.34
CA ALA A 122 -14.90 10.88 -8.41
C ALA A 122 -15.48 10.71 -7.00
N GLN A 123 -16.75 10.32 -6.89
CA GLN A 123 -17.42 10.07 -5.61
C GLN A 123 -16.78 8.92 -4.84
N VAL A 124 -16.56 7.77 -5.49
CA VAL A 124 -15.92 6.59 -4.89
C VAL A 124 -14.52 6.94 -4.38
N LYS A 125 -13.74 7.70 -5.17
CA LYS A 125 -12.41 8.16 -4.71
C LYS A 125 -12.49 9.06 -3.50
N ALA A 126 -13.42 10.01 -3.47
CA ALA A 126 -13.54 10.95 -2.36
C ALA A 126 -13.98 10.27 -1.06
N GLU A 127 -14.77 9.20 -1.15
CA GLU A 127 -15.27 8.47 0.01
C GLU A 127 -14.28 7.42 0.53
N HIS A 128 -13.48 6.82 -0.35
CA HIS A 128 -12.71 5.62 -0.01
C HIS A 128 -11.19 5.77 -0.22
N TYR A 129 -10.74 6.58 -1.20
CA TYR A 129 -9.31 6.72 -1.48
C TYR A 129 -8.64 7.80 -0.61
N HIS A 130 -7.64 7.36 0.15
CA HIS A 130 -6.66 8.25 0.79
C HIS A 130 -5.30 8.01 0.13
N SER A 131 -4.60 9.10 -0.22
CA SER A 131 -3.26 8.97 -0.79
C SER A 131 -2.29 8.50 0.29
N ASP A 132 -1.18 7.91 -0.16
CA ASP A 132 -0.01 7.63 0.68
C ASP A 132 0.43 8.87 1.48
N GLU A 133 0.38 10.06 0.87
CA GLU A 133 0.61 11.32 1.56
C GLU A 133 -0.28 11.53 2.78
N VAL A 134 -1.59 11.33 2.62
CA VAL A 134 -2.55 11.54 3.73
C VAL A 134 -2.26 10.57 4.85
N HIS A 135 -2.12 9.28 4.53
CA HIS A 135 -1.79 8.25 5.52
C HIS A 135 -0.47 8.50 6.27
N ILE A 136 0.60 8.89 5.55
CA ILE A 136 1.88 9.20 6.20
C ILE A 136 1.75 10.40 7.13
N ARG A 137 0.99 11.42 6.72
CA ARG A 137 0.76 12.61 7.55
C ARG A 137 -0.04 12.27 8.80
N ASP A 138 -1.12 11.50 8.66
CA ASP A 138 -1.97 11.08 9.78
C ASP A 138 -1.14 10.31 10.82
N LEU A 139 -0.32 9.33 10.39
CA LEU A 139 0.60 8.61 11.30
C LEU A 139 1.60 9.52 12.00
N LEU A 140 2.16 10.50 11.29
CA LEU A 140 3.08 11.46 11.90
C LEU A 140 2.37 12.36 12.92
N GLU A 141 1.14 12.80 12.63
CA GLU A 141 0.33 13.61 13.54
C GLU A 141 -0.08 12.80 14.78
N GLU A 142 -0.50 11.54 14.60
CA GLU A 142 -0.85 10.59 15.68
C GLU A 142 0.35 10.23 16.56
N SER A 143 1.57 10.23 16.01
CA SER A 143 2.79 9.97 16.78
C SER A 143 3.06 11.01 17.88
N GLY A 144 2.47 12.21 17.76
CA GLY A 144 2.73 13.35 18.64
C GLY A 144 4.13 13.96 18.48
N LEU A 145 4.93 13.50 17.51
CA LEU A 145 6.28 14.00 17.26
C LEU A 145 6.26 15.26 16.39
N THR A 146 7.22 16.15 16.64
CA THR A 146 7.37 17.39 15.87
C THR A 146 8.63 17.34 15.00
N PRO A 147 8.53 16.95 13.72
CA PRO A 147 9.69 16.87 12.85
C PRO A 147 10.27 18.26 12.55
N ARG A 148 11.60 18.34 12.45
CA ARG A 148 12.32 19.50 11.93
C ARG A 148 11.88 19.76 10.49
N GLY A 149 11.54 21.02 10.20
CA GLY A 149 10.99 21.40 8.88
C GLY A 149 9.51 21.06 8.67
N GLY A 150 8.85 20.47 9.67
CA GLY A 150 7.40 20.25 9.69
C GLY A 150 6.95 18.94 9.02
N ILE A 151 5.68 18.60 9.27
CA ILE A 151 5.05 17.34 8.83
C ILE A 151 5.12 17.15 7.31
N ALA A 152 4.95 18.23 6.54
CA ALA A 152 4.98 18.17 5.08
C ALA A 152 6.35 17.71 4.53
N LEU A 153 7.45 18.22 5.08
CA LEU A 153 8.79 17.79 4.69
C LEU A 153 9.05 16.35 5.10
N ALA A 154 8.69 15.98 6.33
CA ALA A 154 8.86 14.62 6.82
C ALA A 154 8.08 13.61 5.95
N ALA A 155 6.81 13.90 5.64
CA ALA A 155 5.99 13.05 4.78
C ALA A 155 6.55 12.92 3.36
N ALA A 156 7.08 14.00 2.78
CA ALA A 156 7.72 13.95 1.47
C ALA A 156 9.02 13.13 1.49
N THR A 157 9.84 13.27 2.53
CA THR A 157 11.07 12.47 2.71
C THR A 157 10.73 10.98 2.86
N ILE A 158 9.75 10.65 3.69
CA ILE A 158 9.28 9.26 3.89
C ILE A 158 8.79 8.66 2.57
N ARG A 159 7.97 9.39 1.80
CA ARG A 159 7.54 8.95 0.47
C ARG A 159 8.72 8.71 -0.46
N GLY A 160 9.71 9.60 -0.44
CA GLY A 160 10.96 9.44 -1.19
C GLY A 160 11.70 8.14 -0.85
N LEU A 161 11.77 7.78 0.44
CA LEU A 161 12.34 6.50 0.88
C LEU A 161 11.52 5.31 0.40
N ILE A 162 10.19 5.36 0.53
CA ILE A 162 9.28 4.29 0.08
C ILE A 162 9.42 4.05 -1.43
N LEU A 163 9.60 5.09 -2.23
CA LEU A 163 9.81 4.95 -3.68
C LEU A 163 11.07 4.15 -4.04
N THR A 164 12.05 4.05 -3.14
CA THR A 164 13.23 3.19 -3.38
C THR A 164 12.89 1.70 -3.35
N VAL A 165 11.76 1.31 -2.74
CA VAL A 165 11.26 -0.08 -2.67
C VAL A 165 10.89 -0.63 -4.06
N SER A 166 10.54 0.20 -5.05
CA SER A 166 10.36 -0.27 -6.43
C SER A 166 11.68 -0.41 -7.20
N HIS A 167 12.78 0.08 -6.64
CA HIS A 167 14.08 0.18 -7.32
C HIS A 167 15.15 -0.76 -6.73
N GLN A 168 14.74 -1.80 -6.00
CA GLN A 168 15.68 -2.72 -5.32
C GLN A 168 16.59 -3.44 -6.31
N GLU A 169 16.07 -3.85 -7.48
CA GLU A 169 16.87 -4.52 -8.51
C GLU A 169 17.97 -3.59 -9.07
N GLN A 170 17.66 -2.30 -9.23
CA GLN A 170 18.60 -1.28 -9.71
C GLN A 170 19.66 -0.94 -8.65
N ILE A 171 19.29 -0.91 -7.37
CA ILE A 171 20.22 -0.68 -6.25
C ILE A 171 21.09 -1.93 -6.00
N GLY A 172 20.53 -3.12 -6.23
CA GLY A 172 21.22 -4.39 -6.14
C GLY A 172 21.27 -4.96 -4.72
N ALA A 173 22.21 -5.88 -4.49
CA ALA A 173 22.28 -6.71 -3.28
C ALA A 173 22.45 -5.92 -1.96
N LEU A 174 22.83 -4.64 -2.03
CA LEU A 174 22.97 -3.77 -0.86
C LEU A 174 21.69 -3.00 -0.51
N TYR A 175 20.58 -3.23 -1.20
CA TYR A 175 19.33 -2.51 -0.95
C TYR A 175 18.91 -2.50 0.54
N PRO A 176 18.98 -3.61 1.30
CA PRO A 176 18.63 -3.59 2.72
C PRO A 176 19.49 -2.61 3.53
N GLN A 177 20.80 -2.58 3.30
CA GLN A 177 21.72 -1.66 3.97
C GLN A 177 21.52 -0.21 3.52
N VAL A 178 21.21 0.01 2.23
CA VAL A 178 20.90 1.34 1.70
C VAL A 178 19.62 1.87 2.33
N LEU A 179 18.55 1.07 2.39
CA LEU A 179 17.30 1.45 3.02
C LEU A 179 17.50 1.79 4.50
N GLU A 180 18.23 0.98 5.25
CA GLU A 180 18.54 1.26 6.65
C GLU A 180 19.35 2.55 6.81
N THR A 181 20.39 2.73 6.00
CA THR A 181 21.26 3.93 6.05
C THR A 181 20.46 5.20 5.76
N LEU A 182 19.65 5.19 4.70
CA LEU A 182 18.82 6.33 4.31
C LEU A 182 17.75 6.62 5.36
N THR A 183 17.10 5.58 5.89
CA THR A 183 16.02 5.72 6.88
C THR A 183 16.55 6.30 8.18
N ARG A 184 17.63 5.72 8.73
CA ARG A 184 18.22 6.21 9.98
C ARG A 184 18.74 7.63 9.83
N GLY A 185 19.48 7.93 8.76
CA GLY A 185 19.99 9.27 8.51
C GLY A 185 18.88 10.32 8.35
N ALA A 186 17.79 9.98 7.64
CA ALA A 186 16.63 10.86 7.53
C ALA A 186 15.92 11.07 8.88
N CYS A 187 15.78 10.02 9.69
CA CYS A 187 15.14 10.11 11.00
C CYS A 187 15.98 10.92 12.00
N GLU A 188 17.30 10.76 12.01
CA GLU A 188 18.20 11.57 12.83
C GLU A 188 18.09 13.07 12.52
N GLU A 189 17.99 13.44 11.24
CA GLU A 189 17.85 14.83 10.82
C GLU A 189 16.45 15.40 11.13
N LEU A 190 15.39 14.62 10.88
CA LEU A 190 14.00 15.06 11.04
C LEU A 190 13.52 15.00 12.49
N PHE A 191 13.96 14.03 13.29
CA PHE A 191 13.47 13.77 14.64
C PHE A 191 14.65 13.73 15.64
N PRO A 192 15.35 14.86 15.83
CA PRO A 192 16.53 14.88 16.68
C PRO A 192 16.19 14.45 18.11
N ARG A 193 17.11 13.71 18.74
CA ARG A 193 17.03 13.38 20.17
C ARG A 193 17.02 14.68 20.98
N ALA A 194 16.11 14.75 21.95
CA ALA A 194 16.03 15.85 22.91
C ALA A 194 17.27 15.92 23.82
#